data_AF-A0A376VH94-F1
#
_entry.id   AF-A0A376VH94-F1
#
_cell.length_a   1.000
_cell.length_b   1.000
_cell.length_c   1.000
_cell.angle_alpha   90.00
_cell.angle_beta   90.00
_cell.angle_gamma   90.00
#
_symmetry.space_group_name_H-M   'P 1'
#
loop_
_entity.id
_entity.type
_entity.pdbx_description
1 polymer ?
#
loop_
_entity_poly.entity_id
_entity_poly.type
_entity_poly.pdbx_seq_one_letter_code
_entity_poly.pdbx_strand_id
1 'polypeptide(L)' 'MSPLAQVYSGHQFGVWAGQLGDGRGILLGEQQLADGTTMDWHLKGAGLTPYSRMG' A
#
# COMPACT_ATOMS: atom_id res chain seq x y z
N MET A 1 -1.46 7.72 -14.38
CA MET A 1 -1.61 7.14 -13.03
C MET A 1 -1.80 5.64 -13.20
N SER A 2 -0.96 4.82 -12.58
CA SER A 2 -0.98 3.36 -12.67
C SER A 2 -1.15 2.81 -11.25
N PRO A 3 -2.39 2.52 -10.83
CA PRO A 3 -2.66 2.08 -9.46
C PRO A 3 -1.92 0.79 -9.14
N LEU A 4 -1.31 0.73 -7.95
CA LEU A 4 -0.62 -0.47 -7.47
C LEU A 4 -0.87 -0.70 -5.98
N ALA A 5 -0.76 -1.97 -5.58
CA ALA A 5 -0.70 -2.38 -4.19
C ALA A 5 0.73 -2.85 -3.92
N GLN A 6 1.37 -2.30 -2.88
CA GLN A 6 2.75 -2.64 -2.54
C GLN A 6 2.79 -3.93 -1.72
N VAL A 7 3.85 -4.72 -1.92
CA VAL A 7 4.18 -5.86 -1.07
C VAL A 7 5.16 -5.43 0.02
N TYR A 8 4.95 -5.91 1.24
CA TYR A 8 5.92 -5.78 2.32
C TYR A 8 5.74 -6.93 3.31
N SER A 9 6.53 -6.94 4.38
CA SER A 9 6.45 -7.94 5.45
C SER A 9 6.85 -7.27 6.77
N GLY A 10 6.71 -7.97 7.89
CA GLY A 10 7.13 -7.41 9.18
C GLY A 10 6.93 -8.36 10.35
N HIS A 11 7.54 -7.99 11.48
CA HIS A 11 7.25 -8.62 12.76
C HIS A 11 6.02 -7.95 13.38
N GLN A 12 5.04 -8.75 13.79
CA GLN A 12 3.86 -8.28 14.54
C GLN A 12 3.87 -8.96 15.90
N PHE A 13 3.75 -8.17 16.97
CA PHE A 13 3.81 -8.68 18.35
C PHE A 13 5.08 -9.52 18.65
N GLY A 14 6.22 -9.12 18.08
CA GLY A 14 7.51 -9.81 18.27
C GLY A 14 7.71 -11.09 17.45
N VAL A 15 6.73 -11.50 16.64
CA VAL A 15 6.81 -12.70 15.80
C VAL A 15 6.80 -12.32 14.33
N TRP A 16 7.59 -13.01 13.50
CA TRP A 16 7.57 -12.82 12.05
C TRP A 16 6.19 -13.17 11.48
N ALA A 17 5.52 -12.19 10.87
CA ALA A 17 4.15 -12.35 10.36
C ALA A 17 4.09 -12.87 8.92
N GLY A 18 5.24 -13.13 8.28
CA GLY A 18 5.31 -13.51 6.88
C GLY A 18 4.96 -12.35 5.95
N GLN A 19 4.41 -12.71 4.77
CA GLN A 19 4.00 -11.75 3.76
C GLN A 19 2.82 -10.90 4.26
N LEU A 20 2.99 -9.59 4.13
CA LEU A 20 1.96 -8.55 4.26
C LEU A 20 1.83 -7.84 2.90
N GLY A 21 1.51 -6.55 2.92
CA GLY A 21 1.27 -5.74 1.74
C GLY A 21 0.07 -4.84 1.97
N ASP A 22 -0.24 -4.03 0.96
CA ASP A 22 -1.41 -3.16 0.98
C ASP A 22 -2.70 -4.00 0.84
N GLY A 23 -3.12 -4.64 1.93
CA GLY A 23 -4.25 -5.57 1.93
C GLY A 23 -5.63 -4.92 1.79
N ARG A 24 -5.71 -3.59 1.87
CA ARG A 24 -6.93 -2.81 1.63
C ARG A 24 -6.63 -1.38 1.17
N GLY A 25 -5.43 -1.17 0.63
CA GLY A 25 -4.92 0.12 0.20
C GLY A 25 -4.42 0.02 -1.23
N ILE A 26 -4.49 1.10 -1.98
CA ILE A 26 -3.90 1.20 -3.31
C ILE A 26 -3.21 2.56 -3.40
N LEU A 27 -1.94 2.56 -3.80
CA LEU A 27 -1.27 3.76 -4.30
C LEU A 27 -1.86 4.05 -5.69
N LEU A 28 -2.72 5.07 -5.79
CA LEU A 28 -3.33 5.48 -7.06
C LEU A 28 -2.28 6.04 -8.02
N GLY A 29 -1.26 6.69 -7.45
CA GLY A 29 -0.12 7.23 -8.15
C GLY A 29 0.60 8.28 -7.30
N GLU A 30 1.65 8.81 -7.90
CA GLU A 30 2.50 9.85 -7.34
C GLU A 30 2.20 11.17 -8.06
N GLN A 31 1.97 12.25 -7.30
CA GLN A 31 1.75 13.58 -7.84
C GLN A 31 2.99 14.44 -7.62
N GLN A 32 3.58 14.95 -8.70
CA GLN A 32 4.60 15.99 -8.60
C GLN A 32 3.94 17.36 -8.33
N LEU A 33 4.38 18.04 -7.29
CA LEU A 33 3.91 19.36 -6.88
C LEU A 33 4.75 20.48 -7.54
N ALA A 34 4.26 21.71 -7.48
CA ALA A 34 4.91 22.87 -8.09
C ALA A 34 6.27 23.21 -7.47
N ASP A 35 6.51 22.81 -6.21
CA ASP A 35 7.79 22.96 -5.52
C ASP A 35 8.78 21.83 -5.85
N GLY A 36 8.42 20.92 -6.75
CA GLY A 36 9.23 19.78 -7.17
C GLY A 36 9.14 18.55 -6.26
N THR A 37 8.42 18.64 -5.13
CA THR A 37 8.18 17.48 -4.27
C THR A 37 7.19 16.51 -4.91
N THR A 38 7.16 15.27 -4.45
CA THR A 38 6.26 14.22 -4.96
C THR A 38 5.46 13.66 -3.80
N MET A 39 4.14 13.59 -3.96
CA MET A 39 3.22 13.10 -2.94
C MET A 39 2.41 11.90 -3.43
N ASP A 40 2.35 10.89 -2.58
CA ASP A 40 1.57 9.67 -2.82
C ASP A 40 0.09 9.89 -2.57
N TRP A 41 -0.72 9.44 -3.52
CA TRP A 41 -2.16 9.33 -3.35
C TRP A 41 -2.51 7.91 -2.96
N HIS A 42 -2.44 7.60 -1.67
CA HIS A 42 -2.79 6.28 -1.15
C HIS A 42 -4.27 6.24 -0.73
N LEU A 43 -5.10 5.52 -1.49
CA LEU A 43 -6.51 5.34 -1.18
C LEU A 43 -6.72 4.12 -0.26
N LYS A 44 -7.10 4.38 0.98
CA LYS A 44 -7.44 3.36 1.96
C LYS A 44 -8.90 2.92 1.82
N GLY A 45 -9.15 1.62 1.88
CA GLY A 45 -10.48 1.04 1.65
C GLY A 45 -10.85 0.90 0.18
N ALA A 46 -9.86 0.89 -0.72
CA ALA A 46 -10.07 0.79 -2.16
C ALA A 46 -10.61 -0.58 -2.63
N GLY A 47 -10.61 -1.59 -1.76
CA GLY A 47 -11.10 -2.94 -2.04
C GLY A 47 -10.06 -4.02 -1.75
N LEU A 48 -10.34 -5.23 -2.24
CA LEU A 48 -9.43 -6.37 -2.13
C LEU A 48 -8.22 -6.20 -3.06
N THR A 49 -7.08 -6.73 -2.62
CA THR A 49 -5.82 -6.80 -3.35
C THR A 49 -5.23 -8.21 -3.19
N PRO A 50 -4.18 -8.58 -3.95
CA PRO A 50 -3.46 -9.84 -3.73
C PRO A 50 -2.91 -9.99 -2.29
N TYR A 51 -2.86 -8.92 -1.49
CA TYR A 51 -2.33 -8.89 -0.13
C TYR A 51 -3.41 -8.82 0.95
N SER A 52 -4.70 -8.93 0.61
CA SER A 52 -5.83 -8.84 1.56
C SER A 52 -5.87 -9.95 2.61
N ARG A 53 -5.17 -11.07 2.37
CA ARG A 53 -5.22 -12.27 3.22
C ARG A 53 -6.67 -12.73 3.41
N MET A 54 -7.20 -12.64 4.64
CA MET A 54 -8.56 -13.09 5.00
C MET A 54 -9.54 -11.93 5.22
N GLY A 55 -9.16 -10.70 4.88
CA GLY A 55 -9.97 -9.49 5.04
C GLY A 55 -10.76 -9.10 3.80
#